data_AF-A0A976K5T3-F1
#
_entry.id   AF-A0A976K5T3-F1
#
_cell.length_a   1.000
_cell.length_b   1.000
_cell.length_c   1.000
_cell.angle_alpha   90.00
_cell.angle_beta   90.00
_cell.angle_gamma   90.00
#
_symmetry.space_group_name_H-M   'P 1'
#
loop_
_entity.id
_entity.type
_entity.pdbx_description
1 polymer ?
#
loop_
_entity_poly.entity_id
_entity_poly.type
_entity_poly.pdbx_seq_one_letter_code
_entity_poly.pdbx_strand_id
1 'polypeptide(L)'
;MTFQSPPLPLVLAGPLLRRCTPTRLVWWLAVREPVRVRLQLVPEAGPGLERELVPGDPGCRLLSAGRHLHYLLIDVRLDDPLPQDCWIGYSLALRPVGAVDAAWQDWTHWAPDLCYAGRASPGFVLPSRVRSLLHGSCRKPHHPGADGLVEADRLLQSLLAQGARPADVVAPDGLPEWPSMLVMTGDQVYADDVAGPMLHAIHHLVARLGLPDEPLDGGDLSGVDSAQALYRHPAGFYRRETLLPSQARRHRDLVEVLFGGVEKPVFTT
;
A
#
# COMPACT_ATOMS: atom_id res chain seq x y z
N MET A 1 31.44 6.94 12.64
CA MET A 1 30.47 6.01 13.26
C MET A 1 29.60 5.44 12.15
N THR A 2 29.76 4.17 11.80
CA THR A 2 28.88 3.50 10.83
C THR A 2 27.55 3.22 11.51
N PHE A 3 26.52 4.02 11.20
CA PHE A 3 25.16 3.71 11.61
C PHE A 3 24.73 2.43 10.90
N GLN A 4 24.72 1.32 11.63
CA GLN A 4 24.21 0.05 11.12
C GLN A 4 22.70 0.19 10.97
N SER A 5 22.19 0.04 9.75
CA SER A 5 20.74 0.13 9.50
C SER A 5 20.04 -1.03 10.21
N PRO A 6 18.87 -0.79 10.86
CA PRO A 6 18.12 -1.86 11.48
C PRO A 6 17.71 -2.93 10.45
N PRO A 7 17.49 -4.18 10.86
CA PRO A 7 16.98 -5.22 9.96
C PRO A 7 15.59 -4.85 9.43
N LEU A 8 15.24 -5.31 8.23
CA LEU A 8 13.89 -5.15 7.68
C LEU A 8 12.89 -5.99 8.48
N PRO A 9 11.72 -5.45 8.87
CA PRO A 9 10.66 -6.24 9.50
C PRO A 9 10.08 -7.27 8.51
N LEU A 10 9.44 -8.32 9.03
CA LEU A 10 8.85 -9.36 8.18
C LEU A 10 7.73 -8.79 7.29
N VAL A 11 6.87 -7.95 7.86
CA VAL A 11 5.82 -7.20 7.16
C VAL A 11 6.31 -5.77 6.94
N LEU A 12 6.32 -5.34 5.68
CA LEU A 12 6.74 -4.02 5.24
C LEU A 12 5.55 -3.06 5.09
N ALA A 13 4.39 -3.58 4.68
CA ALA A 13 3.14 -2.82 4.55
C ALA A 13 1.92 -3.75 4.58
N GLY A 14 0.78 -3.21 5.00
CA GLY A 14 -0.48 -3.93 5.15
C GLY A 14 -0.63 -4.59 6.53
N PRO A 15 -1.59 -5.53 6.69
CA PRO A 15 -2.52 -6.02 5.67
C PRO A 15 -3.57 -5.00 5.30
N LEU A 16 -3.85 -4.92 4.00
CA LEU A 16 -4.97 -4.17 3.47
C LEU A 16 -6.01 -5.14 2.93
N LEU A 17 -7.14 -5.21 3.63
CA LEU A 17 -8.32 -5.92 3.18
C LEU A 17 -8.98 -5.10 2.07
N ARG A 18 -8.86 -5.57 0.82
CA ARG A 18 -9.23 -4.81 -0.38
C ARG A 18 -10.60 -5.17 -0.93
N ARG A 19 -11.00 -6.45 -0.81
CA ARG A 19 -12.32 -6.93 -1.21
C ARG A 19 -12.96 -7.63 -0.03
N CYS A 20 -14.15 -7.18 0.32
CA CYS A 20 -14.94 -7.72 1.41
C CYS A 20 -16.33 -8.05 0.89
N THR A 21 -16.64 -9.33 0.75
CA THR A 21 -18.00 -9.81 0.44
C THR A 21 -18.28 -11.03 1.31
N PRO A 22 -19.56 -11.39 1.56
CA PRO A 22 -19.88 -12.55 2.39
C PRO A 22 -19.19 -13.85 1.98
N THR A 23 -18.95 -14.06 0.68
CA THR A 23 -18.38 -15.30 0.14
C THR A 23 -16.94 -15.17 -0.37
N ARG A 24 -16.33 -13.98 -0.29
CA ARG A 24 -14.96 -13.77 -0.78
C ARG A 24 -14.28 -12.60 -0.10
N LEU A 25 -13.07 -12.85 0.40
CA LEU A 25 -12.20 -11.86 1.03
C LEU A 25 -10.86 -11.81 0.30
N VAL A 26 -10.31 -10.61 0.12
CA VAL A 26 -8.99 -10.42 -0.50
C VAL A 26 -8.15 -9.46 0.33
N TRP A 27 -7.00 -9.93 0.80
CA TRP A 27 -5.97 -9.11 1.44
C TRP A 27 -4.74 -8.99 0.56
N TRP A 28 -4.03 -7.88 0.69
CA TRP A 28 -2.64 -7.80 0.25
C TRP A 28 -1.72 -7.34 1.38
N LEU A 29 -0.48 -7.83 1.35
CA LEU A 29 0.63 -7.45 2.23
C LEU A 29 1.91 -7.30 1.42
N ALA A 30 2.81 -6.43 1.85
CA ALA A 30 4.20 -6.46 1.41
C ALA A 30 5.03 -7.11 2.52
N VAL A 31 5.81 -8.13 2.18
CA VAL A 31 6.66 -8.90 3.11
C VAL A 31 8.11 -8.93 2.61
N ARG A 32 9.06 -9.03 3.53
CA ARG A 32 10.49 -9.02 3.16
C ARG A 32 10.98 -10.31 2.51
N GLU A 33 10.27 -11.42 2.71
CA GLU A 33 10.62 -12.75 2.22
C GLU A 33 9.33 -13.57 2.02
N PRO A 34 9.32 -14.63 1.20
CA PRO A 34 8.15 -15.49 1.03
C PRO A 34 7.68 -16.10 2.35
N VAL A 35 6.38 -15.99 2.65
CA VAL A 35 5.77 -16.50 3.88
C VAL A 35 4.60 -17.43 3.59
N ARG A 36 4.44 -18.46 4.44
CA ARG A 36 3.20 -19.20 4.64
C ARG A 36 2.26 -18.34 5.48
N VAL A 37 0.97 -18.50 5.26
CA VAL A 37 -0.09 -17.76 5.95
C VAL A 37 -1.01 -18.74 6.66
N ARG A 38 -1.37 -18.41 7.89
CA ARG A 38 -2.50 -19.00 8.59
C ARG A 38 -3.52 -17.90 8.84
N LEU A 39 -4.63 -17.98 8.12
CA LEU A 39 -5.78 -17.11 8.27
C LEU A 39 -6.74 -17.74 9.28
N GLN A 40 -7.13 -16.95 10.27
CA GLN A 40 -8.25 -17.26 11.16
C GLN A 40 -9.31 -16.16 11.04
N LEU A 41 -10.57 -16.55 10.92
CA LEU A 41 -11.74 -15.68 11.00
C LEU A 41 -12.58 -16.10 12.20
N VAL A 42 -12.96 -15.12 13.01
CA VAL A 42 -13.78 -15.29 14.21
C VAL A 42 -14.95 -14.31 14.15
N PRO A 43 -16.03 -14.65 13.44
CA PRO A 43 -17.24 -13.84 13.43
C PRO A 43 -17.91 -13.83 14.81
N GLU A 44 -18.52 -12.71 15.21
CA GLU A 44 -19.36 -12.67 16.41
C GLU A 44 -20.59 -13.61 16.31
N ALA A 45 -21.06 -13.86 15.09
CA ALA A 45 -22.20 -14.73 14.81
C ALA A 45 -21.85 -15.78 13.74
N GLY A 46 -22.04 -17.06 14.05
CA GLY A 46 -21.77 -18.16 13.13
C GLY A 46 -20.41 -18.82 13.33
N PRO A 47 -20.03 -19.79 12.46
CA PRO A 47 -18.81 -20.56 12.63
C PRO A 47 -17.57 -19.73 12.29
N GLY A 48 -16.50 -19.98 13.04
CA GLY A 48 -15.16 -19.52 12.67
C GLY A 48 -14.61 -20.31 11.47
N LEU A 49 -13.53 -19.79 10.90
CA LEU A 49 -12.80 -20.44 9.81
C LEU A 49 -11.30 -20.37 10.11
N GLU A 50 -10.59 -21.46 9.83
CA GLU A 50 -9.15 -21.47 9.77
C GLU A 50 -8.69 -22.04 8.44
N ARG A 51 -7.72 -21.37 7.80
CA ARG A 51 -7.07 -21.84 6.57
C ARG A 51 -5.59 -21.56 6.62
N GLU A 52 -4.79 -22.58 6.32
CA GLU A 52 -3.39 -22.38 5.94
C GLU A 52 -3.27 -22.28 4.43
N LEU A 53 -2.40 -21.36 4.01
CA LEU A 53 -2.11 -21.06 2.62
C LEU A 53 -0.61 -20.94 2.45
N VAL A 54 -0.11 -21.39 1.32
CA VAL A 54 1.29 -21.22 0.91
C VAL A 54 1.36 -20.52 -0.45
N PRO A 55 2.42 -19.72 -0.70
CA PRO A 55 2.62 -19.09 -2.00
C PRO A 55 2.55 -20.11 -3.14
N GLY A 56 1.67 -19.88 -4.10
CA GLY A 56 1.41 -20.78 -5.22
C GLY A 56 0.05 -21.48 -5.14
N ASP A 57 -0.59 -21.52 -3.97
CA ASP A 57 -1.97 -22.00 -3.86
C ASP A 57 -2.94 -21.12 -4.67
N PRO A 58 -4.07 -21.65 -5.15
CA PRO A 58 -5.07 -20.86 -5.90
C PRO A 58 -5.55 -19.60 -5.18
N GLY A 59 -5.54 -19.59 -3.84
CA GLY A 59 -5.91 -18.45 -3.00
C GLY A 59 -4.72 -17.68 -2.42
N CYS A 60 -3.49 -17.94 -2.86
CA CYS A 60 -2.29 -17.31 -2.31
C CYS A 60 -1.24 -17.07 -3.39
N ARG A 61 -1.23 -15.85 -3.93
CA ARG A 61 -0.29 -15.44 -4.98
C ARG A 61 0.81 -14.57 -4.38
N LEU A 62 2.06 -14.83 -4.78
CA LEU A 62 3.22 -14.01 -4.41
C LEU A 62 3.82 -13.37 -5.66
N LEU A 63 4.12 -12.08 -5.58
CA LEU A 63 4.82 -11.31 -6.62
C LEU A 63 6.09 -10.71 -6.03
N SER A 64 7.25 -11.06 -6.55
CA SER A 64 8.53 -10.50 -6.10
C SER A 64 8.84 -9.22 -6.86
N ALA A 65 9.12 -8.13 -6.14
CA ALA A 65 9.51 -6.84 -6.72
C ALA A 65 10.95 -6.42 -6.36
N GLY A 66 11.58 -7.11 -5.40
CA GLY A 66 12.99 -6.92 -5.05
C GLY A 66 13.51 -8.13 -4.28
N ARG A 67 14.79 -8.10 -3.90
CA ARG A 67 15.41 -9.15 -3.07
C ARG A 67 14.75 -9.30 -1.70
N HIS A 68 14.25 -8.20 -1.15
CA HIS A 68 13.58 -8.13 0.14
C HIS A 68 12.20 -7.48 0.06
N LEU A 69 11.51 -7.62 -1.08
CA LEU A 69 10.17 -7.08 -1.29
C LEU A 69 9.33 -8.06 -2.10
N HIS A 70 8.32 -8.62 -1.45
CA HIS A 70 7.36 -9.50 -2.08
C HIS A 70 5.94 -9.09 -1.69
N TYR A 71 5.07 -8.95 -2.69
CA TYR A 71 3.64 -8.71 -2.50
C TYR A 71 2.91 -10.04 -2.40
N LEU A 72 2.25 -10.25 -1.27
CA LEU A 72 1.43 -11.42 -1.00
C LEU A 72 -0.04 -11.04 -1.15
N LEU A 73 -0.75 -11.74 -2.04
CA LEU A 73 -2.18 -11.60 -2.26
C LEU A 73 -2.88 -12.86 -1.77
N ILE A 74 -3.75 -12.69 -0.77
CA ILE A 74 -4.55 -13.75 -0.17
C ILE A 74 -5.99 -13.59 -0.65
N ASP A 75 -6.47 -14.50 -1.49
CA ASP A 75 -7.81 -14.50 -2.09
C ASP A 75 -8.59 -15.73 -1.63
N VAL A 76 -9.45 -15.53 -0.64
CA VAL A 76 -10.16 -16.61 0.04
C VAL A 76 -11.62 -16.60 -0.39
N ARG A 77 -12.05 -17.70 -1.02
CA ARG A 77 -13.46 -18.00 -1.29
C ARG A 77 -14.04 -18.86 -0.19
N LEU A 78 -15.23 -18.51 0.26
CA LEU A 78 -15.93 -19.13 1.38
C LEU A 78 -17.15 -19.86 0.84
N ASP A 79 -17.29 -21.12 1.24
CA ASP A 79 -18.43 -21.95 0.87
C ASP A 79 -19.68 -21.50 1.64
N ASP A 80 -19.50 -21.23 2.95
CA ASP A 80 -20.51 -20.61 3.80
C ASP A 80 -20.30 -19.09 3.85
N PRO A 81 -21.36 -18.28 3.61
CA PRO A 81 -21.25 -16.84 3.66
C PRO A 81 -21.01 -16.34 5.09
N LEU A 82 -20.10 -15.38 5.24
CA LEU A 82 -19.91 -14.66 6.49
C LEU A 82 -21.18 -13.88 6.88
N PRO A 83 -21.43 -13.73 8.19
CA PRO A 83 -22.50 -12.87 8.66
C PRO A 83 -22.23 -11.42 8.23
N GLN A 84 -23.30 -10.64 8.16
CA GLN A 84 -23.25 -9.21 7.88
C GLN A 84 -23.61 -8.42 9.14
N ASP A 85 -23.31 -7.12 9.12
CA ASP A 85 -23.67 -6.15 10.16
C ASP A 85 -23.18 -6.50 11.59
N CYS A 86 -22.13 -7.31 11.69
CA CYS A 86 -21.46 -7.64 12.95
C CYS A 86 -19.93 -7.59 12.78
N TRP A 87 -19.21 -7.62 13.91
CA TRP A 87 -17.76 -7.67 13.85
C TRP A 87 -17.27 -9.05 13.42
N ILE A 88 -16.33 -9.07 12.49
CA ILE A 88 -15.62 -10.27 12.07
C ILE A 88 -14.16 -10.07 12.46
N GLY A 89 -13.75 -10.73 13.55
CA GLY A 89 -12.35 -10.78 13.94
C GLY A 89 -11.54 -11.57 12.93
N TYR A 90 -10.28 -11.18 12.71
CA TYR A 90 -9.35 -11.97 11.92
C TYR A 90 -7.94 -11.95 12.52
N SER A 91 -7.17 -12.98 12.18
CA SER A 91 -5.72 -13.02 12.39
C SER A 91 -5.04 -13.55 11.14
N LEU A 92 -3.94 -12.89 10.76
CA LEU A 92 -3.01 -13.35 9.73
C LEU A 92 -1.68 -13.69 10.41
N ALA A 93 -1.51 -14.95 10.76
CA ALA A 93 -0.25 -15.45 11.26
C ALA A 93 0.67 -15.80 10.08
N LEU A 94 1.91 -15.31 10.12
CA LEU A 94 2.89 -15.46 9.03
C LEU A 94 4.10 -16.27 9.50
N ARG A 95 4.64 -17.11 8.62
CA ARG A 95 5.89 -17.83 8.87
C ARG A 95 6.72 -17.92 7.59
N PRO A 96 8.01 -17.55 7.59
CA PRO A 96 8.86 -17.68 6.41
C PRO A 96 8.86 -19.11 5.86
N VAL A 97 8.76 -19.24 4.53
CA VAL A 97 8.72 -20.56 3.86
C VAL A 97 10.01 -21.35 4.13
N GLY A 98 11.17 -20.67 4.16
CA GLY A 98 12.47 -21.29 4.40
C GLY A 98 12.78 -21.64 5.86
N ALA A 99 11.94 -21.24 6.82
CA ALA A 99 12.18 -21.43 8.25
C ALA A 99 11.09 -22.30 8.89
N VAL A 100 11.18 -23.62 8.68
CA VAL A 100 10.16 -24.59 9.09
C VAL A 100 9.90 -24.57 10.61
N ASP A 101 10.95 -24.41 11.40
CA ASP A 101 10.89 -24.39 12.87
C ASP A 101 10.65 -22.98 13.46
N ALA A 102 10.53 -21.95 12.61
CA ALA A 102 10.21 -20.62 13.10
C ALA A 102 8.80 -20.57 13.68
N ALA A 103 8.62 -19.79 14.75
CA ALA A 103 7.30 -19.49 15.28
C ALA A 103 6.46 -18.70 14.28
N TRP A 104 5.15 -18.93 14.30
CA TRP A 104 4.19 -18.10 13.60
C TRP A 104 4.14 -16.71 14.24
N GLN A 105 4.19 -15.66 13.41
CA GLN A 105 4.11 -14.27 13.84
C GLN A 105 2.78 -13.67 13.38
N ASP A 106 1.90 -13.36 14.32
CA ASP A 106 0.62 -12.71 14.07
C ASP A 106 0.69 -11.19 14.24
N TRP A 107 -0.46 -10.53 14.13
CA TRP A 107 -0.58 -9.07 14.23
C TRP A 107 0.03 -8.49 15.51
N THR A 108 0.11 -9.26 16.61
CA THR A 108 0.74 -8.77 17.86
C THR A 108 2.24 -8.51 17.70
N HIS A 109 2.89 -9.15 16.73
CA HIS A 109 4.32 -8.99 16.46
C HIS A 109 4.62 -7.86 15.48
N TRP A 110 3.78 -7.67 14.46
CA TRP A 110 4.09 -6.78 13.33
C TRP A 110 3.17 -5.57 13.18
N ALA A 111 1.97 -5.56 13.79
CA ALA A 111 1.09 -4.39 13.84
C ALA A 111 0.09 -4.48 15.01
N PRO A 112 0.56 -4.41 16.27
CA PRO A 112 -0.30 -4.49 17.45
C PRO A 112 -1.35 -3.37 17.50
N ASP A 113 -1.08 -2.25 16.84
CA ASP A 113 -1.93 -1.07 16.70
C ASP A 113 -3.16 -1.27 15.82
N LEU A 114 -3.25 -2.36 15.03
CA LEU A 114 -4.45 -2.67 14.23
C LEU A 114 -5.66 -3.13 15.07
N CYS A 115 -5.45 -3.54 16.31
CA CYS A 115 -6.52 -4.00 17.18
C CYS A 115 -7.07 -2.84 18.01
N TYR A 116 -8.32 -2.44 17.73
CA TYR A 116 -9.00 -1.44 18.55
C TYR A 116 -9.18 -1.91 20.00
N ALA A 117 -9.16 -0.96 20.94
CA ALA A 117 -9.40 -1.22 22.36
C ALA A 117 -10.74 -1.95 22.59
N GLY A 118 -10.74 -2.95 23.47
CA GLY A 118 -11.91 -3.78 23.76
C GLY A 118 -12.19 -4.90 22.74
N ARG A 119 -11.42 -4.99 21.64
CA ARG A 119 -11.45 -6.13 20.72
C ARG A 119 -10.36 -7.14 21.06
N ALA A 120 -10.63 -8.42 20.76
CA ALA A 120 -9.66 -9.52 20.96
C ALA A 120 -8.70 -9.70 19.77
N SER A 121 -9.03 -9.12 18.62
CA SER A 121 -8.23 -9.14 17.39
C SER A 121 -8.59 -7.95 16.50
N PRO A 122 -7.76 -7.61 15.50
CA PRO A 122 -8.19 -6.83 14.36
C PRO A 122 -9.45 -7.43 13.73
N GLY A 123 -10.19 -6.62 13.00
CA GLY A 123 -11.47 -7.05 12.43
C GLY A 123 -12.02 -6.07 11.42
N PHE A 124 -13.13 -6.47 10.84
CA PHE A 124 -13.89 -5.66 9.89
C PHE A 124 -15.38 -5.97 10.03
N VAL A 125 -16.19 -5.21 9.30
CA VAL A 125 -17.64 -5.40 9.21
C VAL A 125 -17.98 -5.57 7.73
N LEU A 126 -18.93 -6.46 7.44
CA LEU A 126 -19.58 -6.55 6.14
C LEU A 126 -20.98 -5.92 6.24
N PRO A 127 -21.18 -4.65 5.83
CA PRO A 127 -22.50 -4.04 5.86
C PRO A 127 -23.44 -4.69 4.84
N SER A 128 -24.66 -5.03 5.24
CA SER A 128 -25.70 -5.53 4.32
C SER A 128 -26.31 -4.42 3.46
N ARG A 129 -26.11 -3.16 3.85
CA ARG A 129 -26.56 -1.96 3.14
C ARG A 129 -25.50 -0.88 3.21
N VAL A 130 -25.35 -0.13 2.12
CA VAL A 130 -24.49 1.06 2.11
C VAL A 130 -25.25 2.20 2.77
N ARG A 131 -24.76 2.67 3.92
CA ARG A 131 -25.38 3.76 4.70
C ARG A 131 -24.48 4.99 4.81
N SER A 132 -23.17 4.76 4.94
CA SER A 132 -22.15 5.80 5.08
C SER A 132 -20.96 5.46 4.18
N LEU A 133 -20.33 6.47 3.61
CA LEU A 133 -19.16 6.33 2.75
C LEU A 133 -18.08 7.32 3.20
N LEU A 134 -16.87 6.82 3.36
CA LEU A 134 -15.70 7.68 3.40
C LEU A 134 -15.17 7.82 1.97
N HIS A 135 -14.92 9.05 1.55
CA HIS A 135 -14.37 9.34 0.24
C HIS A 135 -13.11 10.18 0.37
N GLY A 136 -12.05 9.78 -0.32
CA GLY A 136 -10.78 10.50 -0.34
C GLY A 136 -10.08 10.42 -1.70
N SER A 137 -9.25 11.41 -1.97
CA SER A 137 -8.33 11.45 -3.10
C SER A 137 -7.10 12.27 -2.71
N CYS A 138 -6.08 12.31 -3.57
CA CYS A 138 -4.98 13.27 -3.48
C CYS A 138 -4.17 13.20 -2.17
N ARG A 139 -3.72 12.00 -1.77
CA ARG A 139 -2.92 11.81 -0.54
C ARG A 139 -1.44 12.10 -0.80
N LYS A 140 -1.14 13.36 -1.12
CA LYS A 140 0.23 13.82 -1.46
C LYS A 140 1.16 13.74 -0.24
N PRO A 141 2.26 12.98 -0.27
CA PRO A 141 3.07 12.70 0.92
C PRO A 141 3.70 13.92 1.60
N HIS A 142 3.98 14.99 0.85
CA HIS A 142 4.59 16.23 1.34
C HIS A 142 3.62 17.41 1.39
N HIS A 143 2.30 17.15 1.37
CA HIS A 143 1.33 18.20 1.67
C HIS A 143 1.46 18.64 3.15
N PRO A 144 1.32 19.94 3.48
CA PRO A 144 1.51 20.43 4.86
C PRO A 144 0.41 19.98 5.84
N GLY A 145 -0.75 19.55 5.34
CA GLY A 145 -1.84 19.03 6.17
C GLY A 145 -1.56 17.63 6.71
N ALA A 146 -2.21 17.29 7.82
CA ALA A 146 -2.17 15.93 8.38
C ALA A 146 -2.89 14.91 7.48
N ASP A 147 -2.66 13.63 7.73
CA ASP A 147 -3.25 12.54 6.96
C ASP A 147 -4.72 12.30 7.34
N GLY A 148 -5.62 12.46 6.38
CA GLY A 148 -7.05 12.27 6.58
C GLY A 148 -7.46 10.84 6.95
N LEU A 149 -6.65 9.82 6.63
CA LEU A 149 -6.93 8.44 7.06
C LEU A 149 -6.81 8.27 8.58
N VAL A 150 -6.09 9.14 9.27
CA VAL A 150 -6.05 9.16 10.74
C VAL A 150 -7.41 9.58 11.31
N GLU A 151 -8.13 10.49 10.64
CA GLU A 151 -9.50 10.85 11.05
C GLU A 151 -10.49 9.72 10.77
N ALA A 152 -10.30 8.97 9.67
CA ALA A 152 -11.09 7.77 9.43
C ALA A 152 -10.91 6.74 10.55
N ASP A 153 -9.66 6.50 10.98
CA ASP A 153 -9.35 5.61 12.10
C ASP A 153 -9.97 6.09 13.43
N ARG A 154 -9.84 7.39 13.74
CA ARG A 154 -10.46 8.01 14.92
C ARG A 154 -11.99 7.91 14.93
N LEU A 155 -12.63 8.05 13.78
CA LEU A 155 -14.07 7.85 13.65
C LEU A 155 -14.45 6.41 14.02
N LEU A 156 -13.76 5.40 13.47
CA LEU A 156 -14.03 3.99 13.79
C LEU A 156 -13.82 3.72 15.29
N GLN A 157 -12.73 4.23 15.86
CA GLN A 157 -12.46 4.12 17.29
C GLN A 157 -13.56 4.75 18.15
N SER A 158 -14.05 5.93 17.77
CA SER A 158 -15.10 6.65 18.51
C SER A 158 -16.43 5.91 18.46
N LEU A 159 -16.81 5.39 17.29
CA LEU A 159 -18.01 4.57 17.12
C LEU A 159 -17.94 3.32 18.01
N LEU A 160 -16.81 2.63 18.03
CA LEU A 160 -16.60 1.46 18.90
C LEU A 160 -16.69 1.81 20.38
N ALA A 161 -16.08 2.91 20.81
CA ALA A 161 -16.06 3.34 22.21
C ALA A 161 -17.46 3.71 22.74
N GLN A 162 -18.33 4.23 21.88
CA GLN A 162 -19.72 4.55 22.21
C GLN A 162 -20.65 3.34 22.16
N GLY A 163 -20.11 2.15 21.86
CA GLY A 163 -20.89 0.92 21.73
C GLY A 163 -21.75 0.88 20.48
N ALA A 164 -21.50 1.75 19.48
CA ALA A 164 -22.20 1.71 18.21
C ALA A 164 -21.92 0.36 17.56
N ARG A 165 -22.98 -0.42 17.36
CA ARG A 165 -22.88 -1.64 16.59
C ARG A 165 -22.91 -1.28 15.11
N PRO A 166 -22.20 -2.02 14.27
CA PRO A 166 -22.19 -1.74 12.84
C PRO A 166 -23.57 -1.82 12.16
N ALA A 167 -24.55 -2.44 12.82
CA ALA A 167 -25.95 -2.52 12.40
C ALA A 167 -26.82 -1.32 12.81
N ASP A 168 -26.34 -0.45 13.71
CA ASP A 168 -27.16 0.61 14.31
C ASP A 168 -27.46 1.72 13.29
N VAL A 169 -28.72 2.19 13.29
CA VAL A 169 -29.29 3.14 12.30
C VAL A 169 -29.06 4.61 12.69
N VAL A 170 -28.49 4.85 13.86
CA VAL A 170 -28.20 6.19 14.36
C VAL A 170 -26.90 6.10 15.15
N ALA A 171 -25.83 6.71 14.64
CA ALA A 171 -24.63 6.89 15.44
C ALA A 171 -24.92 7.89 16.58
N PRO A 172 -24.43 7.65 17.79
CA PRO A 172 -24.57 8.62 18.87
C PRO A 172 -23.94 9.97 18.45
N ASP A 173 -24.58 11.06 18.88
CA ASP A 173 -24.04 12.42 18.81
C ASP A 173 -23.78 13.02 17.41
N GLY A 174 -24.51 12.57 16.37
CA GLY A 174 -24.47 13.19 15.04
C GLY A 174 -23.23 12.88 14.22
N LEU A 175 -22.40 11.93 14.68
CA LEU A 175 -21.36 11.31 13.86
C LEU A 175 -21.98 10.52 12.70
N PRO A 176 -21.25 10.28 11.59
CA PRO A 176 -21.69 9.32 10.59
C PRO A 176 -21.67 7.90 11.15
N GLU A 177 -22.61 7.05 10.71
CA GLU A 177 -22.60 5.61 11.00
C GLU A 177 -21.32 4.93 10.52
N TRP A 178 -21.13 3.68 10.96
CA TRP A 178 -20.03 2.82 10.52
C TRP A 178 -19.86 2.88 8.99
N PRO A 179 -18.72 3.37 8.48
CA PRO A 179 -18.47 3.49 7.06
C PRO A 179 -18.60 2.15 6.35
N SER A 180 -19.48 2.10 5.35
CA SER A 180 -19.70 0.88 4.59
C SER A 180 -18.54 0.59 3.64
N MET A 181 -17.91 1.64 3.11
CA MET A 181 -16.75 1.57 2.22
C MET A 181 -15.89 2.83 2.36
N LEU A 182 -14.58 2.65 2.14
CA LEU A 182 -13.65 3.73 1.82
C LEU A 182 -13.43 3.76 0.30
N VAL A 183 -13.90 4.82 -0.34
CA VAL A 183 -13.75 5.04 -1.78
C VAL A 183 -12.58 5.98 -2.03
N MET A 184 -11.55 5.47 -2.73
CA MET A 184 -10.39 6.27 -3.13
C MET A 184 -10.37 6.45 -4.65
N THR A 185 -10.69 7.65 -5.13
CA THR A 185 -11.00 7.92 -6.54
C THR A 185 -9.81 8.33 -7.40
N GLY A 186 -8.66 8.65 -6.81
CA GLY A 186 -7.46 9.03 -7.57
C GLY A 186 -6.30 9.43 -6.67
N ASP A 187 -5.14 9.64 -7.29
CA ASP A 187 -3.93 10.23 -6.68
C ASP A 187 -3.53 9.60 -5.34
N GLN A 188 -3.57 8.28 -5.29
CA GLN A 188 -3.09 7.49 -4.15
C GLN A 188 -1.55 7.38 -4.15
N VAL A 189 -0.93 7.64 -5.31
CA VAL A 189 0.52 7.66 -5.53
C VAL A 189 0.85 8.87 -6.41
N TYR A 190 1.96 9.54 -6.11
CA TYR A 190 2.54 10.62 -6.89
C TYR A 190 3.89 10.15 -7.43
N ALA A 191 4.06 10.15 -8.75
CA ALA A 191 5.29 9.68 -9.42
C ALA A 191 6.12 10.83 -10.01
N ASP A 192 5.51 11.99 -10.20
CA ASP A 192 6.03 13.19 -10.84
C ASP A 192 6.31 14.32 -9.85
N ASP A 193 5.47 14.46 -8.83
CA ASP A 193 5.61 15.45 -7.76
C ASP A 193 5.95 14.75 -6.45
N VAL A 194 7.25 14.69 -6.12
CA VAL A 194 7.77 14.13 -4.87
C VAL A 194 8.85 15.07 -4.32
N ALA A 195 8.67 15.53 -3.08
CA ALA A 195 9.66 16.39 -2.45
C ALA A 195 11.05 15.71 -2.34
N GLY A 196 12.12 16.47 -2.55
CA GLY A 196 13.50 15.97 -2.52
C GLY A 196 13.86 15.09 -1.29
N PRO A 197 13.50 15.48 -0.04
CA PRO A 197 13.74 14.63 1.13
C PRO A 197 13.02 13.27 1.07
N MET A 198 11.79 13.23 0.57
CA MET A 198 11.02 11.98 0.39
C MET A 198 11.68 11.11 -0.68
N LEU A 199 12.05 11.71 -1.81
CA LEU A 199 12.74 11.02 -2.90
C LEU A 199 14.09 10.44 -2.46
N HIS A 200 14.83 11.17 -1.62
CA HIS A 200 16.07 10.68 -1.02
C HIS A 200 15.82 9.45 -0.13
N ALA A 201 14.80 9.50 0.73
CA ALA A 201 14.40 8.35 1.55
C ALA A 201 13.97 7.15 0.68
N ILE A 202 13.24 7.39 -0.42
CA ILE A 202 12.86 6.35 -1.39
C ILE A 202 14.10 5.70 -2.00
N HIS A 203 15.10 6.45 -2.46
CA HIS A 203 16.34 5.86 -3.01
C HIS A 203 17.07 4.96 -1.99
N HIS A 204 17.12 5.38 -0.72
CA HIS A 204 17.67 4.54 0.35
C HIS A 204 16.85 3.26 0.56
N LEU A 205 15.52 3.36 0.52
CA LEU A 205 14.63 2.21 0.65
C LEU A 205 14.76 1.25 -0.54
N VAL A 206 14.83 1.77 -1.78
CA VAL A 206 15.08 1.00 -3.01
C VAL A 206 16.31 0.12 -2.86
N ALA A 207 17.43 0.70 -2.38
CA ALA A 207 18.66 -0.03 -2.14
C ALA A 207 18.51 -1.10 -1.04
N ARG A 208 17.84 -0.77 0.09
CA ARG A 208 17.60 -1.71 1.20
C ARG A 208 16.71 -2.89 0.80
N LEU A 209 15.68 -2.63 0.00
CA LEU A 209 14.76 -3.65 -0.51
C LEU A 209 15.36 -4.46 -1.67
N GLY A 210 16.49 -4.01 -2.24
CA GLY A 210 17.17 -4.66 -3.35
C GLY A 210 16.29 -4.74 -4.58
N LEU A 211 15.62 -3.63 -4.93
CA LEU A 211 14.86 -3.51 -6.18
C LEU A 211 15.81 -3.62 -7.38
N PRO A 212 15.33 -4.16 -8.52
CA PRO A 212 16.11 -4.23 -9.74
C PRO A 212 16.48 -2.82 -10.24
N ASP A 213 17.58 -2.74 -10.98
CA ASP A 213 17.91 -1.53 -11.74
C ASP A 213 17.03 -1.49 -12.99
N GLU A 214 16.17 -0.48 -13.08
CA GLU A 214 15.22 -0.33 -14.18
C GLU A 214 15.88 0.43 -15.34
N PRO A 215 15.87 -0.12 -16.57
CA PRO A 215 16.31 0.63 -17.74
C PRO A 215 15.34 1.79 -18.02
N LEU A 216 15.89 2.96 -18.35
CA LEU A 216 15.12 4.14 -18.71
C LEU A 216 15.11 4.30 -20.23
N ASP A 217 13.96 4.02 -20.84
CA ASP A 217 13.76 4.17 -22.28
C ASP A 217 14.04 5.62 -22.73
N GLY A 218 14.91 5.77 -23.74
CA GLY A 218 15.36 7.07 -24.23
C GLY A 218 16.41 7.76 -23.34
N GLY A 219 16.89 7.08 -22.29
CA GLY A 219 17.93 7.56 -21.40
C GLY A 219 19.32 7.68 -22.02
N ASP A 220 19.58 6.94 -23.10
CA ASP A 220 20.75 7.10 -23.97
C ASP A 220 20.87 8.55 -24.49
N LEU A 221 19.73 9.19 -24.79
CA LEU A 221 19.68 10.57 -25.26
C LEU A 221 20.06 11.59 -24.19
N SER A 222 19.99 11.26 -22.90
CA SER A 222 20.37 12.15 -21.79
C SER A 222 21.66 11.70 -21.08
N GLY A 223 22.23 10.57 -21.48
CA GLY A 223 23.36 9.93 -20.79
C GLY A 223 22.98 9.26 -19.47
N VAL A 224 21.69 8.98 -19.27
CA VAL A 224 21.11 8.38 -18.06
C VAL A 224 20.16 7.26 -18.48
N ASP A 225 20.70 6.08 -18.74
CA ASP A 225 20.02 4.91 -19.31
C ASP A 225 19.34 3.99 -18.29
N SER A 226 19.47 4.29 -17.00
CA SER A 226 19.02 3.43 -15.90
C SER A 226 18.64 4.23 -14.66
N ALA A 227 17.80 3.65 -13.81
CA ALA A 227 17.40 4.23 -12.54
C ALA A 227 18.61 4.48 -11.62
N GLN A 228 19.57 3.54 -11.55
CA GLN A 228 20.79 3.72 -10.76
C GLN A 228 21.69 4.84 -11.31
N ALA A 229 21.81 4.98 -12.63
CA ALA A 229 22.52 6.12 -13.22
C ALA A 229 21.85 7.44 -12.83
N LEU A 230 20.51 7.49 -12.88
CA LEU A 230 19.73 8.67 -12.49
C LEU A 230 19.95 9.03 -11.01
N TYR A 231 19.94 8.04 -10.11
CA TYR A 231 20.10 8.26 -8.67
C TYR A 231 21.49 8.79 -8.30
N ARG A 232 22.53 8.47 -9.08
CA ARG A 232 23.91 8.94 -8.88
C ARG A 232 24.20 10.26 -9.60
N HIS A 233 23.35 10.66 -10.54
CA HIS A 233 23.58 11.86 -11.33
C HIS A 233 23.52 13.13 -10.45
N PRO A 234 24.41 14.14 -10.63
CA PRO A 234 24.36 15.40 -9.88
C PRO A 234 23.07 16.23 -10.05
N ALA A 235 22.24 15.84 -11.02
CA ALA A 235 20.93 16.41 -11.30
C ALA A 235 19.77 15.49 -10.89
N GLY A 236 20.05 14.41 -10.13
CA GLY A 236 19.09 13.37 -9.75
C GLY A 236 18.01 13.78 -8.73
N PHE A 237 17.96 15.05 -8.32
CA PHE A 237 16.90 15.64 -7.48
C PHE A 237 16.36 16.93 -8.10
N TYR A 238 16.84 18.10 -7.67
CA TYR A 238 16.31 19.42 -8.00
C TYR A 238 16.73 19.99 -9.36
N ARG A 239 17.37 19.19 -10.20
CA ARG A 239 17.77 19.59 -11.56
C ARG A 239 17.37 18.55 -12.61
N ARG A 240 16.39 17.69 -12.30
CA ARG A 240 16.00 16.58 -13.18
C ARG A 240 15.47 17.07 -14.53
N GLU A 241 14.92 18.28 -14.58
CA GLU A 241 14.48 18.93 -15.80
C GLU A 241 15.61 19.08 -16.84
N THR A 242 16.88 19.17 -16.41
CA THR A 242 18.02 19.23 -17.33
C THR A 242 18.32 17.90 -18.02
N LEU A 243 17.70 16.80 -17.55
CA LEU A 243 17.85 15.45 -18.09
C LEU A 243 16.71 15.06 -19.04
N LEU A 244 15.67 15.88 -19.12
CA LEU A 244 14.53 15.60 -19.97
C LEU A 244 14.92 15.71 -21.46
N PRO A 245 14.35 14.87 -22.34
CA PRO A 245 14.57 14.99 -23.77
C PRO A 245 14.13 16.37 -24.28
N SER A 246 15.06 17.13 -24.87
CA SER A 246 14.75 18.38 -25.58
C SER A 246 14.52 18.10 -27.07
N GLN A 247 13.50 18.70 -27.69
CA GLN A 247 13.23 18.59 -29.14
C GLN A 247 14.45 18.93 -30.01
N ALA A 248 15.37 19.76 -29.51
CA ALA A 248 16.61 20.13 -30.17
C ALA A 248 17.52 18.94 -30.56
N ARG A 249 17.44 17.77 -29.89
CA ARG A 249 18.34 16.64 -30.17
C ARG A 249 17.93 15.80 -31.39
N ARG A 250 16.67 15.83 -31.83
CA ARG A 250 16.20 15.00 -32.96
C ARG A 250 16.20 15.70 -34.31
N HIS A 251 16.18 17.03 -34.35
CA HIS A 251 16.02 17.78 -35.62
C HIS A 251 16.82 19.09 -35.67
N ARG A 252 17.94 19.21 -34.94
CA ARG A 252 18.74 20.45 -34.89
C ARG A 252 19.03 21.02 -36.27
N ASP A 253 19.48 20.16 -37.19
CA ASP A 253 19.85 20.54 -38.56
C ASP A 253 18.65 20.91 -39.44
N LEU A 254 17.44 20.42 -39.14
CA LEU A 254 16.22 20.67 -39.91
C LEU A 254 15.43 21.88 -39.39
N VAL A 255 15.46 22.13 -38.07
CA VAL A 255 14.72 23.21 -37.41
C VAL A 255 15.45 24.55 -37.53
N GLU A 256 16.79 24.57 -37.49
CA GLU A 256 17.58 25.79 -37.75
C GLU A 256 17.39 26.29 -39.19
N VAL A 257 17.32 25.38 -40.17
CA VAL A 257 17.19 25.73 -41.59
C VAL A 257 15.79 26.24 -41.93
N LEU A 258 14.74 25.74 -41.27
CA LEU A 258 13.35 26.05 -41.65
C LEU A 258 12.64 27.09 -40.78
N PHE A 259 12.98 27.23 -39.48
CA PHE A 259 12.09 27.95 -38.56
C PHE A 259 12.71 28.91 -37.56
N GLY A 260 14.04 29.15 -37.54
CA GLY A 260 14.67 30.25 -36.79
C GLY A 260 14.14 30.46 -35.35
N GLY A 261 13.76 29.38 -34.66
CA GLY A 261 12.79 29.41 -33.57
C GLY A 261 13.38 29.03 -32.22
N VAL A 262 13.05 29.83 -31.20
CA VAL A 262 13.50 29.70 -29.80
C VAL A 262 13.07 28.38 -29.17
N GLU A 263 13.99 27.74 -28.44
CA GLU A 263 13.79 26.47 -27.73
C GLU A 263 12.58 26.50 -26.78
N LYS A 264 11.74 25.48 -26.85
CA LYS A 264 10.66 25.25 -25.87
C LYS A 264 10.77 23.84 -25.28
N PRO A 265 10.66 23.69 -23.96
CA PRO A 265 10.60 22.38 -23.31
C PRO A 265 9.32 21.63 -23.70
N VAL A 266 9.39 20.30 -23.71
CA VAL A 266 8.30 19.38 -24.08
C VAL A 266 7.13 19.44 -23.09
N PHE A 267 7.40 19.76 -21.82
CA PHE A 267 6.38 19.97 -20.81
C PHE A 267 6.16 21.48 -20.64
N THR A 268 4.96 21.94 -20.99
CA THR A 268 4.46 23.27 -20.62
C THR A 268 3.53 23.10 -19.44
N THR A 269 3.71 23.91 -18.39
CA THR A 269 2.69 24.16 -17.37
C THR A 269 1.45 24.77 -17.98
#